data_AF-A4VKI4-F1
#
_entry.id   AF-A4VKI4-F1
#
_cell.length_a   1.000
_cell.length_b   1.000
_cell.length_c   1.000
_cell.angle_alpha   90.00
_cell.angle_beta   90.00
_cell.angle_gamma   90.00
#
_symmetry.space_group_name_H-M   'P 1'
#
loop_
_entity.id
_entity.type
_entity.pdbx_description
1 polymer ?
#
loop_
_entity_poly.entity_id
_entity_poly.type
_entity_poly.pdbx_seq_one_letter_code
_entity_poly.pdbx_strand_id
1 'polypeptide(L)'
;MRTYLNLALLAVLAGVSLAVYFDWTHDRRSGPLLSDLRTLPIESQGQAGTGGNLLGIETRLQPADYQSRERLQLKFRTYLRQAAEAGMLSERTIVVLPEHVGTGLFALGEKPEVQQARTLRDAMQWMALSNPGSYLRALTGNQGDDRRTGAVLRLKARQMAEDYQAIFGGLAREFGITLVAGSIVLPEPYLENDRLRIGDGPLRQVSLTFDGRGKPLGALQYKHALSRYERRYSVAPIPEPHRLIETPAGSLAVLLGCDAYLQRPPAEARLLAVPGALADPQSACGSAPDNRLAEPSAMSVHTLAVPWNLLGSPRRPAPPGHGIPVQIKNHWLGSAP
;
A
#
# COMPACT_ATOMS: atom_id res chain seq x y z
N MET A 1 -35.54 2.56 -49.95
CA MET A 1 -34.08 2.48 -50.18
C MET A 1 -33.26 3.46 -49.34
N ARG A 2 -33.56 4.77 -49.35
CA ARG A 2 -32.78 5.79 -48.62
C ARG A 2 -32.68 5.56 -47.11
N THR A 3 -33.75 5.07 -46.47
CA THR A 3 -33.77 4.72 -45.04
C THR A 3 -32.89 3.52 -44.70
N TYR A 4 -32.90 2.47 -45.54
CA TYR A 4 -32.04 1.29 -45.37
C TYR A 4 -30.56 1.63 -45.59
N LEU A 5 -30.26 2.51 -46.54
CA LEU A 5 -28.91 3.02 -46.77
C LEU A 5 -28.40 3.83 -45.56
N ASN A 6 -29.24 4.71 -45.00
CA ASN A 6 -28.91 5.48 -43.79
C ASN A 6 -28.68 4.58 -42.57
N LEU A 7 -29.51 3.54 -42.40
CA LEU A 7 -29.35 2.56 -41.31
C LEU A 7 -28.06 1.74 -41.48
N ALA A 8 -27.73 1.32 -42.70
CA ALA A 8 -26.48 0.62 -42.99
C ALA A 8 -25.25 1.52 -42.71
N LEU A 9 -25.31 2.79 -43.12
CA LEU A 9 -24.25 3.76 -42.85
C LEU A 9 -24.05 4.00 -41.34
N LEU A 10 -25.15 4.12 -40.58
CA LEU A 10 -25.10 4.26 -39.12
C LEU A 10 -24.50 3.01 -38.45
N ALA A 11 -24.85 1.81 -38.93
CA ALA A 11 -24.29 0.57 -38.41
C ALA A 11 -22.77 0.46 -38.67
N VAL A 12 -22.32 0.85 -39.87
CA VAL A 12 -20.89 0.90 -40.20
C VAL A 12 -20.15 1.92 -39.33
N LEU A 13 -20.71 3.14 -39.18
CA LEU A 13 -20.12 4.16 -38.30
C LEU A 13 -20.03 3.67 -36.86
N ALA A 14 -21.09 3.05 -36.33
CA ALA A 14 -21.09 2.48 -34.99
C ALA A 14 -20.03 1.37 -34.85
N GLY A 15 -19.90 0.50 -35.86
CA GLY A 15 -18.87 -0.55 -35.88
C GLY A 15 -17.45 0.00 -35.88
N VAL A 16 -17.16 1.02 -36.69
CA VAL A 16 -15.85 1.70 -36.72
C VAL A 16 -15.58 2.41 -35.39
N SER A 17 -16.55 3.13 -34.84
CA SER A 17 -16.40 3.77 -33.53
C SER A 17 -16.13 2.76 -32.42
N LEU A 18 -16.78 1.60 -32.46
CA LEU A 18 -16.56 0.53 -31.49
C LEU A 18 -15.17 -0.11 -31.64
N ALA A 19 -14.70 -0.31 -32.88
CA ALA A 19 -13.35 -0.82 -33.14
C ALA A 19 -12.27 0.15 -32.67
N VAL A 20 -12.42 1.46 -32.95
CA VAL A 20 -11.52 2.51 -32.45
C VAL A 20 -11.55 2.58 -30.92
N TYR A 21 -12.73 2.45 -30.32
CA TYR A 21 -12.85 2.39 -28.86
C TYR A 21 -12.12 1.18 -28.27
N PHE A 22 -12.31 -0.02 -28.83
CA PHE A 22 -11.59 -1.20 -28.38
C PHE A 22 -10.08 -1.06 -28.56
N ASP A 23 -9.61 -0.57 -29.70
CA ASP A 23 -8.19 -0.28 -29.92
C ASP A 23 -7.64 0.69 -28.85
N TRP A 24 -8.34 1.78 -28.58
CA TRP A 24 -8.00 2.72 -27.51
C TRP A 24 -7.98 2.06 -26.12
N THR A 25 -8.88 1.12 -25.81
CA THR A 25 -8.85 0.41 -24.51
C THR A 25 -7.64 -0.51 -24.35
N HIS A 26 -7.07 -0.99 -25.47
CA HIS A 26 -5.86 -1.84 -25.48
C HIS A 26 -4.56 -1.03 -25.47
N ASP A 27 -4.54 0.21 -25.98
CA ASP A 27 -3.34 1.04 -25.92
C ASP A 27 -3.03 1.47 -24.47
N ARG A 28 -1.95 0.93 -23.91
CA ARG A 28 -1.47 1.23 -22.54
C ARG A 28 -0.15 1.99 -22.53
N ARG A 29 0.28 2.58 -23.66
CA ARG A 29 1.53 3.33 -23.73
C ARG A 29 1.54 4.50 -22.76
N SER A 30 2.51 4.52 -21.85
CA SER A 30 2.68 5.57 -20.85
C SER A 30 3.63 6.67 -21.32
N GLY A 31 3.20 7.92 -21.18
CA GLY A 31 4.10 9.08 -21.29
C GLY A 31 5.10 9.15 -20.13
N PRO A 32 6.13 10.00 -20.22
CA PRO A 32 7.20 10.07 -19.23
C PRO A 32 6.72 10.72 -17.93
N LEU A 33 6.20 9.91 -17.02
CA LEU A 33 6.04 10.31 -15.62
C LEU A 33 7.31 9.92 -14.86
N LEU A 34 7.92 10.89 -14.20
CA LEU A 34 9.16 10.70 -13.46
C LEU A 34 8.84 10.38 -12.00
N SER A 35 9.31 9.23 -11.53
CA SER A 35 9.34 8.92 -10.11
C SER A 35 10.43 9.74 -9.43
N ASP A 36 10.15 10.25 -8.24
CA ASP A 36 11.17 10.87 -7.40
C ASP A 36 12.07 9.78 -6.79
N LEU A 37 13.28 9.68 -7.33
CA LEU A 37 14.33 8.73 -6.91
C LEU A 37 15.49 9.43 -6.18
N ARG A 38 15.28 10.65 -5.68
CA ARG A 38 16.32 11.36 -4.92
C ARG A 38 16.68 10.57 -3.65
N THR A 39 17.95 10.66 -3.28
CA THR A 39 18.44 10.14 -2.00
C THR A 39 17.73 10.85 -0.85
N LEU A 40 17.46 10.09 0.21
CA LEU A 40 16.73 10.58 1.37
C LEU A 40 17.72 11.03 2.45
N PRO A 41 17.47 12.11 3.20
CA PRO A 41 18.17 12.32 4.46
C PRO A 41 17.99 11.08 5.37
N ILE A 42 19.06 10.73 6.10
CA ILE A 42 19.04 9.63 7.05
C ILE A 42 19.11 10.20 8.47
N GLU A 43 18.09 9.91 9.28
CA GLU A 43 18.08 10.16 10.72
C GLU A 43 18.42 8.84 11.42
N SER A 44 19.56 8.76 12.10
CA SER A 44 19.99 7.54 12.80
C SER A 44 20.13 7.78 14.30
N GLN A 45 19.56 6.88 15.10
CA GLN A 45 19.58 6.90 16.56
C GLN A 45 20.20 5.60 17.10
N GLY A 46 20.90 5.70 18.23
CA GLY A 46 21.65 4.57 18.83
C GLY A 46 23.01 4.31 18.17
N GLN A 47 23.64 3.20 18.51
CA GLN A 47 24.95 2.80 17.99
C GLN A 47 24.86 1.44 17.30
N ALA A 48 25.58 1.29 16.19
CA ALA A 48 25.66 0.03 15.47
C ALA A 48 26.20 -1.09 16.37
N GLY A 49 25.55 -2.26 16.32
CA GLY A 49 25.87 -3.40 17.16
C GLY A 49 25.30 -4.69 16.60
N THR A 50 25.44 -5.77 17.37
CA THR A 50 25.01 -7.12 16.95
C THR A 50 23.49 -7.35 17.08
N GLY A 51 22.77 -6.46 17.77
CA GLY A 51 21.32 -6.56 18.00
C GLY A 51 20.44 -6.25 16.78
N GLY A 52 21.04 -5.73 15.69
CA GLY A 52 20.29 -5.25 14.53
C GLY A 52 19.66 -3.87 14.76
N ASN A 53 18.62 -3.57 13.99
CA ASN A 53 18.00 -2.25 13.96
C ASN A 53 16.58 -2.29 13.40
N LEU A 54 15.79 -1.30 13.78
CA LEU A 54 14.56 -0.95 13.08
C LEU A 54 14.86 0.18 12.09
N LEU A 55 14.37 0.06 10.87
CA LEU A 55 14.56 1.04 9.82
C LEU A 55 13.23 1.42 9.19
N GLY A 56 12.85 2.69 9.27
CA GLY A 56 11.63 3.24 8.68
C GLY A 56 11.92 3.98 7.38
N ILE A 57 11.09 3.79 6.36
CA ILE A 57 11.18 4.55 5.11
C ILE A 57 9.96 5.45 4.99
N GLU A 58 10.15 6.76 5.15
CA GLU A 58 9.10 7.77 4.97
C GLU A 58 9.24 8.39 3.58
N THR A 59 8.34 8.00 2.67
CA THR A 59 8.38 8.46 1.28
C THR A 59 7.03 9.00 0.83
N ARG A 60 7.06 9.85 -0.20
CA ARG A 60 5.86 10.30 -0.92
C ARG A 60 5.59 9.34 -2.06
N LEU A 61 4.42 8.72 -2.07
CA LEU A 61 3.99 7.86 -3.16
C LEU A 61 3.24 8.70 -4.20
N GLN A 62 3.69 8.62 -5.45
CA GLN A 62 3.14 9.36 -6.57
C GLN A 62 2.47 8.40 -7.56
N PRO A 63 1.50 8.86 -8.38
CA PRO A 63 0.93 8.03 -9.43
C PRO A 63 1.98 7.43 -10.37
N ALA A 64 3.06 8.18 -10.64
CA ALA A 64 4.22 7.76 -11.42
C ALA A 64 4.92 6.51 -10.87
N ASP A 65 4.87 6.27 -9.55
CA ASP A 65 5.49 5.09 -8.95
C ASP A 65 4.71 3.81 -9.30
N TYR A 66 3.40 3.95 -9.56
CA TYR A 66 2.49 2.86 -9.88
C TYR A 66 2.24 2.67 -11.37
N GLN A 67 3.14 3.14 -12.27
CA GLN A 67 2.97 2.81 -13.69
C GLN A 67 3.24 1.33 -13.96
N SER A 68 4.27 0.81 -13.31
CA SER A 68 4.72 -0.57 -13.49
C SER A 68 5.31 -1.09 -12.20
N ARG A 69 5.35 -2.41 -12.08
CA ARG A 69 5.93 -3.12 -10.93
C ARG A 69 7.38 -2.68 -10.71
N GLU A 70 8.13 -2.56 -11.79
CA GLU A 70 9.56 -2.24 -11.80
C GLU A 70 9.82 -0.84 -11.26
N ARG A 71 8.93 0.14 -11.50
CA ARG A 71 9.10 1.50 -10.99
C ARG A 71 8.91 1.58 -9.49
N LEU A 72 7.85 0.98 -8.96
CA LEU A 72 7.63 0.93 -7.52
C LEU A 72 8.76 0.18 -6.83
N GLN A 73 9.17 -0.96 -7.39
CA GLN A 73 10.31 -1.73 -6.89
C GLN A 73 11.61 -0.91 -6.95
N LEU A 74 11.88 -0.21 -8.05
CA LEU A 74 13.07 0.63 -8.20
C LEU A 74 13.13 1.71 -7.12
N LYS A 75 12.01 2.36 -6.82
CA LYS A 75 11.94 3.39 -5.77
C LYS A 75 12.38 2.87 -4.41
N PHE A 76 11.78 1.78 -3.94
CA PHE A 76 12.14 1.20 -2.64
C PHE A 76 13.54 0.56 -2.66
N ARG A 77 13.95 -0.04 -3.79
CA ARG A 77 15.30 -0.54 -3.97
C ARG A 77 16.34 0.57 -3.84
N THR A 78 16.08 1.77 -4.36
CA THR A 78 16.98 2.92 -4.21
C THR A 78 17.16 3.29 -2.74
N TYR A 79 16.08 3.33 -1.95
CA TYR A 79 16.15 3.63 -0.52
C TYR A 79 16.86 2.54 0.28
N LEU A 80 16.56 1.28 0.00
CA LEU A 80 17.23 0.14 0.64
C LEU A 80 18.71 0.06 0.28
N ARG A 81 19.07 0.36 -0.97
CA ARG A 81 20.47 0.44 -1.39
C ARG A 81 21.21 1.54 -0.65
N GLN A 82 20.60 2.72 -0.53
CA GLN A 82 21.17 3.81 0.24
C GLN A 82 21.41 3.40 1.71
N ALA A 83 20.46 2.70 2.34
CA ALA A 83 20.64 2.17 3.70
C ALA A 83 21.73 1.10 3.78
N ALA A 84 21.85 0.24 2.76
CA ALA A 84 22.90 -0.78 2.67
C ALA A 84 24.30 -0.15 2.55
N GLU A 85 24.44 0.85 1.68
CA GLU A 85 25.68 1.63 1.51
C GLU A 85 26.07 2.39 2.79
N ALA A 86 25.09 2.77 3.61
CA ALA A 86 25.31 3.37 4.92
C ALA A 86 25.59 2.33 6.04
N GLY A 87 25.69 1.04 5.72
CA GLY A 87 25.97 -0.03 6.68
C GLY A 87 24.83 -0.35 7.64
N MET A 88 23.59 0.03 7.30
CA MET A 88 22.42 -0.10 8.18
C MET A 88 21.63 -1.40 7.97
N LEU A 89 21.97 -2.21 6.97
CA LEU A 89 21.24 -3.44 6.66
C LEU A 89 22.02 -4.69 7.09
N SER A 90 21.30 -5.61 7.71
CA SER A 90 21.75 -6.93 8.13
C SER A 90 20.56 -7.89 8.18
N GLU A 91 20.82 -9.17 8.43
CA GLU A 91 19.76 -10.17 8.66
C GLU A 91 18.86 -9.87 9.88
N ARG A 92 19.34 -9.04 10.82
CA ARG A 92 18.60 -8.56 11.99
C ARG A 92 17.97 -7.18 11.79
N THR A 93 17.99 -6.66 10.56
CA THR A 93 17.32 -5.40 10.26
C THR A 93 15.86 -5.65 9.92
N ILE A 94 14.97 -4.93 10.61
CA ILE A 94 13.53 -4.90 10.30
C ILE A 94 13.23 -3.57 9.63
N VAL A 95 12.88 -3.62 8.34
CA VAL A 95 12.46 -2.44 7.58
C VAL A 95 10.94 -2.30 7.62
N VAL A 96 10.46 -1.08 7.87
CA VAL A 96 9.03 -0.73 7.93
C VAL A 96 8.70 0.26 6.80
N LEU A 97 7.72 -0.10 5.98
CA LEU A 97 7.24 0.74 4.87
C LEU A 97 5.94 1.49 5.23
N PRO A 98 5.60 2.56 4.49
CA PRO A 98 4.38 3.34 4.75
C PRO A 98 3.10 2.56 4.55
N GLU A 99 2.06 2.99 5.24
CA GLU A 99 0.70 2.47 5.06
C GLU A 99 0.16 2.77 3.64
N HIS A 100 -0.71 1.91 3.15
CA HIS A 100 -1.33 1.96 1.83
C HIS A 100 -0.39 1.86 0.62
N VAL A 101 0.89 1.58 0.83
CA VAL A 101 1.85 1.37 -0.27
C VAL A 101 1.38 0.29 -1.26
N GLY A 102 0.75 -0.78 -0.79
CA GLY A 102 0.18 -1.82 -1.65
C GLY A 102 -1.18 -1.46 -2.22
N THR A 103 -1.92 -0.53 -1.61
CA THR A 103 -3.26 -0.16 -2.09
C THR A 103 -3.19 0.50 -3.46
N GLY A 104 -2.19 1.35 -3.71
CA GLY A 104 -1.99 2.01 -5.01
C GLY A 104 -1.74 1.06 -6.19
N LEU A 105 -1.45 -0.22 -5.93
CA LEU A 105 -1.22 -1.23 -6.98
C LEU A 105 -2.42 -1.44 -7.90
N PHE A 106 -3.62 -0.97 -7.52
CA PHE A 106 -4.79 -0.99 -8.41
C PHE A 106 -4.53 -0.26 -9.74
N ALA A 107 -3.59 0.70 -9.77
CA ALA A 107 -3.23 1.48 -10.96
C ALA A 107 -2.13 0.86 -11.82
N LEU A 108 -1.52 -0.27 -11.41
CA LEU A 108 -0.48 -0.92 -12.19
C LEU A 108 -0.99 -1.35 -13.57
N GLY A 109 -0.23 -0.99 -14.61
CA GLY A 109 -0.56 -1.29 -16.00
C GLY A 109 -1.77 -0.53 -16.54
N GLU A 110 -2.31 0.43 -15.79
CA GLU A 110 -3.44 1.24 -16.22
C GLU A 110 -3.01 2.37 -17.17
N LYS A 111 -3.99 2.88 -17.91
CA LYS A 111 -3.77 3.93 -18.90
C LYS A 111 -3.18 5.21 -18.27
N PRO A 112 -2.46 6.04 -19.07
CA PRO A 112 -1.86 7.28 -18.58
C PRO A 112 -2.85 8.22 -17.89
N GLU A 113 -4.09 8.25 -18.35
CA GLU A 113 -5.17 9.08 -17.81
C GLU A 113 -5.49 8.72 -16.35
N VAL A 114 -5.40 7.43 -15.97
CA VAL A 114 -5.55 7.00 -14.57
C VAL A 114 -4.44 7.60 -13.71
N GLN A 115 -3.23 7.68 -14.25
CA GLN A 115 -2.07 8.18 -13.51
C GLN A 115 -1.98 9.70 -13.46
N GLN A 116 -2.46 10.38 -14.51
CA GLN A 116 -2.54 11.83 -14.57
C GLN A 116 -3.75 12.39 -13.82
N ALA A 117 -4.71 11.51 -13.45
CA ALA A 117 -5.86 11.89 -12.67
C ALA A 117 -5.45 12.53 -11.34
N ARG A 118 -6.00 13.72 -11.07
CA ARG A 118 -5.71 14.46 -9.84
C ARG A 118 -6.45 13.92 -8.63
N THR A 119 -7.58 13.24 -8.86
CA THR A 119 -8.48 12.74 -7.81
C THR A 119 -8.71 11.24 -7.96
N LEU A 120 -9.04 10.56 -6.86
CA LEU A 120 -9.40 9.14 -6.88
C LEU A 120 -10.61 8.90 -7.76
N ARG A 121 -11.62 9.77 -7.70
CA ARG A 121 -12.82 9.65 -8.52
C ARG A 121 -12.48 9.64 -10.01
N ASP A 122 -11.64 10.55 -10.47
CA ASP A 122 -11.27 10.64 -11.88
C ASP A 122 -10.44 9.42 -12.31
N ALA A 123 -9.52 8.96 -11.46
CA ALA A 123 -8.74 7.76 -11.70
C ALA A 123 -9.65 6.52 -11.85
N MET A 124 -10.63 6.37 -10.96
CA MET A 124 -11.62 5.29 -11.01
C MET A 124 -12.50 5.39 -12.26
N GLN A 125 -12.87 6.61 -12.69
CA GLN A 125 -13.67 6.81 -13.88
C GLN A 125 -12.91 6.44 -15.16
N TRP A 126 -11.65 6.85 -15.28
CA TRP A 126 -10.79 6.42 -16.38
C TRP A 126 -10.57 4.91 -16.38
N MET A 127 -10.46 4.29 -15.22
CA MET A 127 -10.35 2.84 -15.11
C MET A 127 -11.61 2.12 -15.57
N ALA A 128 -12.79 2.63 -15.19
CA ALA A 128 -14.07 2.09 -15.65
C ALA A 128 -14.24 2.21 -17.18
N LEU A 129 -13.84 3.36 -17.75
CA LEU A 129 -13.92 3.62 -19.20
C LEU A 129 -12.93 2.78 -20.01
N SER A 130 -11.74 2.51 -19.46
CA SER A 130 -10.69 1.73 -20.13
C SER A 130 -10.82 0.23 -19.95
N ASN A 131 -11.70 -0.23 -19.06
CA ASN A 131 -11.95 -1.64 -18.79
C ASN A 131 -13.47 -1.95 -18.84
N PRO A 132 -14.12 -1.82 -20.00
CA PRO A 132 -15.58 -1.91 -20.11
C PRO A 132 -16.13 -3.29 -19.74
N GLY A 133 -15.47 -4.39 -20.14
CA GLY A 133 -15.95 -5.75 -19.87
C GLY A 133 -15.88 -6.16 -18.39
N SER A 134 -14.95 -5.58 -17.63
CA SER A 134 -14.88 -5.79 -16.18
C SER A 134 -15.81 -4.85 -15.42
N TYR A 135 -15.96 -3.61 -15.88
CA TYR A 135 -16.90 -2.65 -15.30
C TYR A 135 -18.36 -3.09 -15.47
N LEU A 136 -18.74 -3.62 -16.64
CA LEU A 136 -20.08 -4.16 -16.90
C LEU A 136 -20.40 -5.36 -15.97
N ARG A 137 -19.41 -6.22 -15.69
CA ARG A 137 -19.55 -7.31 -14.71
C ARG A 137 -19.64 -6.80 -13.26
N ALA A 138 -19.00 -5.68 -12.95
CA ALA A 138 -19.10 -5.04 -11.63
C ALA A 138 -20.40 -4.25 -11.43
N LEU A 139 -21.04 -3.78 -12.51
CA LEU A 139 -22.27 -2.99 -12.50
C LEU A 139 -23.54 -3.79 -12.20
N THR A 140 -23.54 -5.11 -12.36
CA THR A 140 -24.69 -5.97 -12.03
C THR A 140 -24.97 -6.06 -10.52
N GLY A 141 -24.33 -5.20 -9.70
CA GLY A 141 -24.49 -5.23 -8.25
C GLY A 141 -24.19 -3.94 -7.46
N ASN A 142 -24.47 -2.71 -7.94
CA ASN A 142 -24.87 -1.51 -7.14
C ASN A 142 -24.35 -0.13 -7.65
N GLN A 143 -25.18 0.91 -7.48
CA GLN A 143 -24.90 2.32 -7.81
C GLN A 143 -24.45 3.14 -6.57
N GLY A 144 -23.25 3.74 -6.62
CA GLY A 144 -22.76 4.72 -5.63
C GLY A 144 -21.24 4.98 -5.72
N ASP A 145 -20.78 6.21 -5.48
CA ASP A 145 -19.36 6.61 -5.59
C ASP A 145 -18.42 5.79 -4.70
N ASP A 146 -18.76 5.63 -3.43
CA ASP A 146 -17.96 4.89 -2.44
C ASP A 146 -17.85 3.40 -2.81
N ARG A 147 -18.84 2.89 -3.55
CA ARG A 147 -18.85 1.53 -4.08
C ARG A 147 -18.01 1.37 -5.37
N ARG A 148 -17.69 2.46 -6.08
CA ARG A 148 -16.79 2.41 -7.26
C ARG A 148 -15.35 2.13 -6.86
N THR A 149 -14.85 2.79 -5.81
CA THR A 149 -13.52 2.48 -5.25
C THR A 149 -13.47 1.02 -4.80
N GLY A 150 -14.50 0.55 -4.10
CA GLY A 150 -14.60 -0.84 -3.68
C GLY A 150 -14.66 -1.84 -4.85
N ALA A 151 -15.30 -1.48 -5.97
CA ALA A 151 -15.39 -2.31 -7.16
C ALA A 151 -14.05 -2.44 -7.90
N VAL A 152 -13.33 -1.34 -8.07
CA VAL A 152 -12.01 -1.33 -8.71
C VAL A 152 -11.01 -2.15 -7.89
N LEU A 153 -10.97 -1.95 -6.57
CA LEU A 153 -10.09 -2.71 -5.69
C LEU A 153 -10.38 -4.21 -5.77
N ARG A 154 -11.65 -4.63 -5.83
CA ARG A 154 -12.03 -6.05 -6.02
C ARG A 154 -11.61 -6.58 -7.38
N LEU A 155 -11.82 -5.80 -8.43
CA LEU A 155 -11.48 -6.18 -9.79
C LEU A 155 -9.98 -6.46 -9.94
N LYS A 156 -9.14 -5.60 -9.36
CA LYS A 156 -7.68 -5.70 -9.44
C LYS A 156 -7.08 -6.54 -8.31
N ALA A 157 -7.88 -6.98 -7.33
CA ALA A 157 -7.41 -7.58 -6.09
C ALA A 157 -6.42 -8.75 -6.27
N ARG A 158 -6.70 -9.65 -7.22
CA ARG A 158 -5.81 -10.81 -7.47
C ARG A 158 -4.43 -10.35 -7.93
N GLN A 159 -4.41 -9.47 -8.93
CA GLN A 159 -3.17 -8.89 -9.47
C GLN A 159 -2.44 -8.08 -8.40
N MET A 160 -3.17 -7.28 -7.62
CA MET A 160 -2.62 -6.50 -6.52
C MET A 160 -1.95 -7.39 -5.45
N ALA A 161 -2.58 -8.51 -5.07
CA ALA A 161 -2.00 -9.45 -4.09
C ALA A 161 -0.71 -10.09 -4.62
N GLU A 162 -0.69 -10.51 -5.89
CA GLU A 162 0.48 -11.07 -6.56
C GLU A 162 1.62 -10.04 -6.69
N ASP A 163 1.30 -8.82 -7.14
CA ASP A 163 2.27 -7.73 -7.27
C ASP A 163 2.85 -7.32 -5.92
N TYR A 164 2.01 -7.21 -4.90
CA TYR A 164 2.41 -6.87 -3.54
C TYR A 164 3.44 -7.87 -3.01
N GLN A 165 3.14 -9.16 -3.12
CA GLN A 165 4.06 -10.22 -2.70
C GLN A 165 5.34 -10.27 -3.56
N ALA A 166 5.22 -10.10 -4.88
CA ALA A 166 6.38 -10.11 -5.78
C ALA A 166 7.35 -8.96 -5.52
N ILE A 167 6.83 -7.73 -5.34
CA ILE A 167 7.66 -6.54 -5.09
C ILE A 167 8.32 -6.64 -3.73
N PHE A 168 7.53 -6.79 -2.66
CA PHE A 168 8.06 -6.64 -1.31
C PHE A 168 8.80 -7.89 -0.84
N GLY A 169 8.32 -9.08 -1.17
CA GLY A 169 9.11 -10.31 -0.96
C GLY A 169 10.40 -10.31 -1.78
N GLY A 170 10.37 -9.77 -3.01
CA GLY A 170 11.56 -9.59 -3.85
C GLY A 170 12.59 -8.67 -3.20
N LEU A 171 12.17 -7.52 -2.67
CA LEU A 171 13.04 -6.57 -1.97
C LEU A 171 13.60 -7.16 -0.67
N ALA A 172 12.78 -7.84 0.13
CA ALA A 172 13.23 -8.48 1.37
C ALA A 172 14.34 -9.51 1.09
N ARG A 173 14.17 -10.33 0.04
CA ARG A 173 15.17 -11.29 -0.41
C ARG A 173 16.42 -10.64 -0.97
N GLU A 174 16.28 -9.59 -1.80
CA GLU A 174 17.40 -8.89 -2.42
C GLU A 174 18.37 -8.31 -1.38
N PHE A 175 17.83 -7.79 -0.27
CA PHE A 175 18.62 -7.16 0.78
C PHE A 175 18.84 -8.07 2.02
N GLY A 176 18.26 -9.27 2.05
CA GLY A 176 18.42 -10.22 3.16
C GLY A 176 17.83 -9.73 4.49
N ILE A 177 16.75 -8.95 4.45
CA ILE A 177 16.16 -8.26 5.62
C ILE A 177 14.79 -8.81 5.98
N THR A 178 14.32 -8.53 7.20
CA THR A 178 12.89 -8.62 7.52
C THR A 178 12.19 -7.35 7.03
N LEU A 179 11.10 -7.47 6.26
CA LEU A 179 10.40 -6.33 5.66
C LEU A 179 8.91 -6.33 6.03
N VAL A 180 8.48 -5.35 6.82
CA VAL A 180 7.07 -5.02 7.06
C VAL A 180 6.60 -4.17 5.86
N ALA A 181 5.87 -4.80 4.94
CA ALA A 181 5.60 -4.25 3.60
C ALA A 181 4.50 -3.17 3.55
N GLY A 182 4.36 -2.35 4.59
CA GLY A 182 3.29 -1.36 4.69
C GLY A 182 1.93 -2.05 4.69
N SER A 183 0.91 -1.45 4.07
CA SER A 183 -0.42 -2.09 3.97
C SER A 183 -1.01 -2.10 2.57
N ILE A 184 -1.96 -3.02 2.38
CA ILE A 184 -2.76 -3.21 1.18
C ILE A 184 -4.23 -3.46 1.55
N VAL A 185 -5.15 -3.04 0.68
CA VAL A 185 -6.59 -3.28 0.81
C VAL A 185 -7.03 -4.34 -0.19
N LEU A 186 -7.56 -5.46 0.31
CA LEU A 186 -7.96 -6.64 -0.48
C LEU A 186 -9.30 -7.20 0.03
N PRO A 187 -10.08 -7.92 -0.80
CA PRO A 187 -11.31 -8.58 -0.35
C PRO A 187 -10.97 -9.85 0.42
N GLU A 188 -11.41 -9.92 1.67
CA GLU A 188 -11.20 -11.05 2.60
C GLU A 188 -9.82 -11.72 2.41
N PRO A 189 -8.71 -10.98 2.62
CA PRO A 189 -7.39 -11.51 2.35
C PRO A 189 -7.03 -12.60 3.34
N TYR A 190 -6.35 -13.63 2.88
CA TYR A 190 -5.84 -14.72 3.71
C TYR A 190 -4.51 -15.23 3.16
N LEU A 191 -3.72 -15.88 4.01
CA LEU A 191 -2.51 -16.60 3.59
C LEU A 191 -2.82 -18.08 3.44
N GLU A 192 -2.45 -18.63 2.29
CA GLU A 192 -2.52 -20.05 2.01
C GLU A 192 -1.22 -20.49 1.35
N ASN A 193 -0.50 -21.43 1.97
CA ASN A 193 0.77 -21.96 1.48
C ASN A 193 1.76 -20.86 1.07
N ASP A 194 2.03 -19.91 1.97
CA ASP A 194 2.91 -18.76 1.75
C ASP A 194 2.48 -17.85 0.57
N ARG A 195 1.21 -17.87 0.18
CA ARG A 195 0.66 -16.98 -0.85
C ARG A 195 -0.47 -16.13 -0.30
N LEU A 196 -0.38 -14.83 -0.54
CA LEU A 196 -1.48 -13.90 -0.30
C LEU A 196 -2.60 -14.16 -1.30
N ARG A 197 -3.74 -14.61 -0.79
CA ARG A 197 -4.95 -14.89 -1.55
C ARG A 197 -6.04 -13.91 -1.17
N ILE A 198 -7.09 -13.90 -1.99
CA ILE A 198 -8.28 -13.08 -1.81
C ILE A 198 -9.48 -14.00 -1.69
N GLY A 199 -10.41 -13.65 -0.82
CA GLY A 199 -11.67 -14.36 -0.63
C GLY A 199 -12.88 -13.55 -1.10
N ASP A 200 -14.05 -14.13 -0.87
CA ASP A 200 -15.34 -13.49 -1.12
C ASP A 200 -15.82 -12.81 0.16
N GLY A 201 -15.65 -11.49 0.26
CA GLY A 201 -16.03 -10.75 1.46
C GLY A 201 -15.79 -9.24 1.41
N PRO A 202 -15.87 -8.56 2.56
CA PRO A 202 -15.57 -7.14 2.62
C PRO A 202 -14.09 -6.88 2.33
N LEU A 203 -13.79 -5.67 1.84
CA LEU A 203 -12.39 -5.26 1.75
C LEU A 203 -11.87 -5.08 3.17
N ARG A 204 -10.66 -5.58 3.41
CA ARG A 204 -9.91 -5.36 4.64
C ARG A 204 -8.54 -4.80 4.30
N GLN A 205 -8.02 -4.03 5.22
CA GLN A 205 -6.66 -3.52 5.15
C GLN A 205 -5.74 -4.40 5.97
N VAL A 206 -4.68 -4.90 5.35
CA VAL A 206 -3.72 -5.81 5.96
C VAL A 206 -2.29 -5.39 5.69
N SER A 207 -1.39 -5.77 6.58
CA SER A 207 0.06 -5.78 6.35
C SER A 207 0.58 -7.21 6.34
N LEU A 208 1.55 -7.45 5.47
CA LEU A 208 2.29 -8.70 5.41
C LEU A 208 3.76 -8.41 5.66
N THR A 209 4.39 -9.22 6.50
CA THR A 209 5.82 -9.17 6.76
C THR A 209 6.51 -10.26 5.95
N PHE A 210 7.68 -9.97 5.40
CA PHE A 210 8.52 -10.91 4.67
C PHE A 210 9.83 -11.17 5.40
N ASP A 211 10.32 -12.41 5.36
CA ASP A 211 11.65 -12.77 5.85
C ASP A 211 12.74 -12.42 4.82
N GLY A 212 14.01 -12.57 5.21
CA GLY A 212 15.17 -12.33 4.34
C GLY A 212 15.30 -13.28 3.14
N ARG A 213 14.41 -14.28 3.01
CA ARG A 213 14.30 -15.14 1.83
C ARG A 213 13.15 -14.72 0.91
N GLY A 214 12.41 -13.67 1.29
CA GLY A 214 11.25 -13.15 0.57
C GLY A 214 9.97 -13.93 0.80
N LYS A 215 9.90 -14.78 1.82
CA LYS A 215 8.69 -15.53 2.17
C LYS A 215 7.85 -14.77 3.19
N PRO A 216 6.51 -14.87 3.14
CA PRO A 216 5.64 -14.43 4.23
C PRO A 216 6.13 -14.94 5.59
N LEU A 217 6.15 -14.04 6.57
CA LEU A 217 6.57 -14.31 7.94
C LEU A 217 5.43 -13.98 8.89
N GLY A 218 4.92 -14.99 9.59
CA GLY A 218 3.79 -14.85 10.51
C GLY A 218 2.43 -14.73 9.79
N ALA A 219 1.42 -14.29 10.54
CA ALA A 219 0.06 -14.08 10.03
C ALA A 219 -0.12 -12.66 9.46
N LEU A 220 -1.19 -12.47 8.67
CA LEU A 220 -1.62 -11.13 8.24
C LEU A 220 -2.00 -10.28 9.44
N GLN A 221 -1.54 -9.02 9.41
CA GLN A 221 -1.80 -8.04 10.46
C GLN A 221 -2.91 -7.12 9.96
N TYR A 222 -4.09 -7.17 10.57
CA TYR A 222 -5.26 -6.44 10.10
C TYR A 222 -5.37 -5.06 10.77
N LYS A 223 -5.82 -4.08 10.00
CA LYS A 223 -6.22 -2.78 10.55
C LYS A 223 -7.61 -2.88 11.17
N HIS A 224 -7.77 -2.45 12.41
CA HIS A 224 -9.03 -2.44 13.14
C HIS A 224 -9.62 -1.02 13.23
N ALA A 225 -8.80 -0.04 13.56
CA ALA A 225 -9.18 1.36 13.70
C ALA A 225 -9.21 2.06 12.34
N LEU A 226 -10.32 1.88 11.61
CA LEU A 226 -10.53 2.54 10.32
C LEU A 226 -10.88 4.02 10.47
N SER A 227 -10.31 4.86 9.62
CA SER A 227 -10.69 6.26 9.48
C SER A 227 -12.09 6.40 8.87
N ARG A 228 -12.67 7.61 8.96
CA ARG A 228 -13.95 7.93 8.28
C ARG A 228 -13.90 7.62 6.78
N TYR A 229 -12.77 7.83 6.13
CA TYR A 229 -12.64 7.64 4.69
C TYR A 229 -12.43 6.18 4.30
N GLU A 230 -11.70 5.42 5.12
CA GLU A 230 -11.49 3.97 4.94
C GLU A 230 -12.79 3.18 5.13
N ARG A 231 -13.63 3.54 6.11
CA ARG A 231 -14.94 2.91 6.37
C ARG A 231 -15.90 2.91 5.18
N ARG A 232 -15.65 3.74 4.16
CA ARG A 232 -16.47 3.80 2.95
C ARG A 232 -16.24 2.63 2.00
N TYR A 233 -15.06 2.02 2.06
CA TYR A 233 -14.69 0.91 1.17
C TYR A 233 -14.22 -0.34 1.93
N SER A 234 -13.70 -0.19 3.15
CA SER A 234 -13.14 -1.24 3.99
C SER A 234 -13.99 -1.47 5.25
N VAL A 235 -13.94 -2.69 5.77
CA VAL A 235 -14.59 -3.10 7.03
C VAL A 235 -13.51 -3.65 7.96
N ALA A 236 -13.55 -3.28 9.23
CA ALA A 236 -12.63 -3.83 10.22
C ALA A 236 -12.92 -5.32 10.43
N PRO A 237 -11.90 -6.16 10.67
CA PRO A 237 -12.15 -7.55 11.05
C PRO A 237 -12.87 -7.61 12.40
N ILE A 238 -13.38 -8.80 12.72
CA ILE A 238 -13.76 -9.10 14.11
C ILE A 238 -12.47 -9.00 14.95
N PRO A 239 -12.50 -8.34 16.12
CA PRO A 239 -11.31 -8.22 16.96
C PRO A 239 -10.72 -9.60 17.27
N GLU A 240 -9.47 -9.79 16.85
CA GLU A 240 -8.67 -10.97 17.17
C GLU A 240 -7.41 -10.55 17.94
N PRO A 241 -6.83 -11.42 18.78
CA PRO A 241 -5.55 -11.13 19.42
C PRO A 241 -4.47 -10.86 18.37
N HIS A 242 -3.71 -9.78 18.54
CA HIS A 242 -2.57 -9.48 17.68
C HIS A 242 -1.56 -10.61 17.75
N ARG A 243 -1.15 -11.11 16.58
CA ARG A 243 -0.20 -12.21 16.49
C ARG A 243 1.21 -11.66 16.35
N LEU A 244 2.07 -12.05 17.27
CA LEU A 244 3.50 -11.72 17.22
C LEU A 244 4.17 -12.39 16.03
N ILE A 245 5.17 -11.69 15.51
CA ILE A 245 6.02 -12.14 14.42
C ILE A 245 7.42 -12.36 15.00
N GLU A 246 7.89 -13.60 14.99
CA GLU A 246 9.25 -13.91 15.41
C GLU A 246 10.24 -13.51 14.32
N THR A 247 11.20 -12.65 14.67
CA THR A 247 12.24 -12.14 13.76
C THR A 247 13.64 -12.40 14.33
N PRO A 248 14.70 -12.36 13.50
CA PRO A 248 16.07 -12.49 13.99
C PRO A 248 16.50 -11.42 15.02
N ALA A 249 15.78 -10.30 15.11
CA ALA A 249 16.02 -9.22 16.08
C ALA A 249 15.13 -9.32 17.33
N GLY A 250 14.13 -10.21 17.34
CA GLY A 250 13.18 -10.42 18.44
C GLY A 250 11.72 -10.42 18.01
N SER A 251 10.83 -10.68 18.98
CA SER A 251 9.37 -10.72 18.77
C SER A 251 8.82 -9.33 18.41
N LEU A 252 8.23 -9.24 17.22
CA LEU A 252 7.69 -8.03 16.61
C LEU A 252 6.16 -8.01 16.64
N ALA A 253 5.59 -6.90 17.09
CA ALA A 253 4.20 -6.54 16.84
C ALA A 253 4.10 -5.53 15.69
N VAL A 254 3.05 -5.61 14.88
CA VAL A 254 2.78 -4.64 13.80
C VAL A 254 1.38 -4.07 13.98
N LEU A 255 1.27 -2.77 14.17
CA LEU A 255 -0.01 -2.07 14.38
C LEU A 255 -0.17 -0.96 13.35
N LEU A 256 -1.32 -0.92 12.66
CA LEU A 256 -1.55 -0.03 11.52
C LEU A 256 -2.22 1.27 11.94
N GLY A 257 -1.56 2.40 11.69
CA GLY A 257 -2.06 3.74 11.97
C GLY A 257 -2.63 3.89 13.37
N CYS A 258 -3.93 4.19 13.48
CA CYS A 258 -4.59 4.39 14.77
C CYS A 258 -4.57 3.18 15.71
N ASP A 259 -4.36 1.97 15.21
CA ASP A 259 -4.27 0.77 16.06
C ASP A 259 -3.14 0.88 17.08
N ALA A 260 -2.02 1.49 16.70
CA ALA A 260 -0.86 1.65 17.58
C ALA A 260 -1.11 2.57 18.79
N TYR A 261 -2.14 3.42 18.73
CA TYR A 261 -2.48 4.38 19.78
C TYR A 261 -3.73 3.99 20.57
N LEU A 262 -4.58 3.13 20.00
CA LEU A 262 -5.83 2.68 20.61
C LEU A 262 -5.71 1.31 21.25
N GLN A 263 -4.70 0.53 20.88
CA GLN A 263 -4.51 -0.84 21.32
C GLN A 263 -3.13 -1.03 21.93
N ARG A 264 -3.04 -1.89 22.94
CA ARG A 264 -1.75 -2.27 23.51
C ARG A 264 -1.13 -3.38 22.65
N PRO A 265 0.17 -3.31 22.31
CA PRO A 265 0.85 -4.46 21.74
C PRO A 265 0.83 -5.62 22.75
N PRO A 266 0.93 -6.88 22.29
CA PRO A 266 1.07 -8.03 23.18
C PRO A 266 2.24 -7.83 24.16
N ALA A 267 2.10 -8.29 25.40
CA ALA A 267 3.09 -8.06 26.47
C ALA A 267 4.47 -8.67 26.16
N GLU A 268 4.50 -9.69 25.30
CA GLU A 268 5.70 -10.39 24.87
C GLU A 268 6.40 -9.69 23.69
N ALA A 269 5.79 -8.65 23.10
CA ALA A 269 6.40 -7.85 22.04
C ALA A 269 7.62 -7.09 22.56
N ARG A 270 8.79 -7.34 21.97
CA ARG A 270 10.01 -6.54 22.24
C ARG A 270 10.16 -5.39 21.26
N LEU A 271 9.59 -5.55 20.07
CA LEU A 271 9.68 -4.59 18.96
C LEU A 271 8.27 -4.23 18.48
N LEU A 272 8.09 -2.98 18.06
CA LEU A 272 6.84 -2.50 17.49
C LEU A 272 7.09 -1.78 16.15
N ALA A 273 6.41 -2.21 15.09
CA ALA A 273 6.35 -1.50 13.82
C ALA A 273 5.00 -0.81 13.67
N VAL A 274 5.01 0.48 13.33
CA VAL A 274 3.81 1.30 13.11
C VAL A 274 3.81 1.89 11.69
N PRO A 275 3.39 1.12 10.67
CA PRO A 275 3.07 1.67 9.37
C PRO A 275 1.88 2.63 9.47
N GLY A 276 2.04 3.86 8.98
CA GLY A 276 0.97 4.85 8.96
C GLY A 276 0.83 5.66 10.24
N ALA A 277 1.93 5.81 10.99
CA ALA A 277 1.98 6.70 12.14
C ALA A 277 1.46 8.10 11.78
N LEU A 278 0.76 8.72 12.73
CA LEU A 278 0.16 10.04 12.55
C LEU A 278 0.98 11.09 13.31
N ALA A 279 1.14 12.26 12.70
CA ALA A 279 1.86 13.37 13.33
C ALA A 279 1.17 13.88 14.61
N ASP A 280 -0.17 13.82 14.64
CA ASP A 280 -0.98 14.13 15.82
C ASP A 280 -2.05 13.03 16.01
N PRO A 281 -1.69 11.93 16.71
CA PRO A 281 -2.60 10.81 16.92
C PRO A 281 -3.72 11.15 17.91
N GLN A 282 -3.51 12.10 18.83
CA GLN A 282 -4.50 12.46 19.84
C GLN A 282 -5.74 13.10 19.20
N SER A 283 -5.54 14.02 18.25
CA SER A 283 -6.66 14.64 17.54
C SER A 283 -7.31 13.71 16.51
N ALA A 284 -6.52 12.81 15.89
CA ALA A 284 -6.98 12.00 14.76
C ALA A 284 -7.61 10.65 15.17
N CYS A 285 -7.08 10.00 16.21
CA CYS A 285 -7.52 8.68 16.67
C CYS A 285 -8.36 8.75 17.96
N GLY A 286 -8.22 9.82 18.74
CA GLY A 286 -8.77 9.94 20.09
C GLY A 286 -7.73 9.67 21.18
N SER A 287 -8.16 9.68 22.44
CA SER A 287 -7.27 9.50 23.60
C SER A 287 -6.85 8.05 23.78
N ALA A 288 -5.56 7.82 23.92
CA ALA A 288 -4.99 6.53 24.30
C ALA A 288 -5.49 6.08 25.68
N PRO A 289 -5.66 4.77 25.94
CA PRO A 289 -5.80 4.27 27.29
C PRO A 289 -4.53 4.61 28.10
N ASP A 290 -4.73 5.10 29.32
CA ASP A 290 -3.66 5.55 30.20
C ASP A 290 -2.60 4.46 30.46
N ASN A 291 -1.37 4.95 30.63
CA ASN A 291 -0.32 4.49 31.55
C ASN A 291 0.74 3.42 31.18
N ARG A 292 1.98 3.81 31.56
CA ARG A 292 2.98 3.10 32.39
C ARG A 292 3.19 1.61 32.14
N LEU A 293 3.97 1.27 31.12
CA LEU A 293 4.87 0.12 31.06
C LEU A 293 6.06 0.50 30.15
N ALA A 294 7.19 -0.21 30.23
CA ALA A 294 8.30 0.02 29.32
C ALA A 294 7.83 -0.24 27.88
N GLU A 295 7.79 0.80 27.05
CA GLU A 295 7.36 0.67 25.66
C GLU A 295 8.42 -0.12 24.86
N PRO A 296 8.02 -1.08 24.01
CA PRO A 296 8.95 -1.78 23.13
C PRO A 296 9.68 -0.78 22.24
N SER A 297 10.90 -1.13 21.79
CA SER A 297 11.59 -0.34 20.77
C SER A 297 10.70 -0.25 19.53
N ALA A 298 10.30 0.97 19.17
CA ALA A 298 9.27 1.21 18.17
C ALA A 298 9.84 1.93 16.94
N MET A 299 9.35 1.55 15.75
CA MET A 299 9.57 2.26 14.51
C MET A 299 8.25 2.73 13.93
N SER A 300 8.03 4.04 14.02
CA SER A 300 6.88 4.73 13.47
C SER A 300 7.22 5.32 12.10
N VAL A 301 6.41 4.98 11.10
CA VAL A 301 6.59 5.42 9.71
C VAL A 301 5.37 6.19 9.26
N HIS A 302 5.56 7.47 8.97
CA HIS A 302 4.51 8.32 8.43
C HIS A 302 4.27 8.07 6.93
N THR A 303 3.00 8.07 6.56
CA THR A 303 2.59 8.05 5.14
C THR A 303 2.48 9.49 4.63
N LEU A 304 3.57 10.02 4.08
CA LEU A 304 3.67 11.45 3.74
C LEU A 304 2.73 11.89 2.62
N ALA A 305 2.55 11.04 1.62
CA ALA A 305 1.56 11.25 0.56
C ALA A 305 1.20 9.91 -0.07
N VAL A 306 -0.09 9.73 -0.32
CA VAL A 306 -0.62 8.66 -1.17
C VAL A 306 -1.20 9.25 -2.45
N PRO A 307 -1.03 8.58 -3.59
CA PRO A 307 -1.59 9.08 -4.85
C PRO A 307 -3.12 9.16 -4.77
N TRP A 308 -3.69 10.06 -5.58
CA TRP A 308 -5.13 10.26 -5.74
C TRP A 308 -5.93 10.63 -4.48
N ASN A 309 -5.27 10.95 -3.36
CA ASN A 309 -5.93 11.20 -2.07
C ASN A 309 -6.67 9.95 -1.55
N LEU A 310 -6.06 8.76 -1.68
CA LEU A 310 -6.62 7.48 -1.19
C LEU A 310 -7.08 7.51 0.27
N LEU A 311 -6.40 8.32 1.10
CA LEU A 311 -6.68 8.52 2.52
C LEU A 311 -7.66 9.68 2.81
N GLY A 312 -8.19 10.34 1.77
CA GLY A 312 -9.00 11.55 1.89
C GLY A 312 -10.28 11.53 1.08
N SER A 313 -10.77 12.73 0.73
CA SER A 313 -11.96 12.86 -0.10
C SER A 313 -11.65 12.48 -1.55
N PRO A 314 -12.41 11.56 -2.17
CA PRO A 314 -12.14 11.07 -3.52
C PRO A 314 -12.37 12.13 -4.60
N ARG A 315 -13.03 13.24 -4.24
CA ARG A 315 -13.30 14.39 -5.12
C ARG A 315 -12.28 15.51 -4.97
N ARG A 316 -11.36 15.40 -4.00
CA ARG A 316 -10.33 16.41 -3.77
C ARG A 316 -8.97 15.83 -4.16
N PRO A 317 -8.10 16.62 -4.80
CA PRO A 317 -6.74 16.19 -5.04
C PRO A 317 -6.02 15.93 -3.72
N ALA A 318 -4.97 15.10 -3.78
CA ALA A 318 -4.08 14.94 -2.64
C ALA A 318 -3.53 16.32 -2.27
N PRO A 319 -3.52 16.70 -0.98
CA PRO A 319 -2.91 17.95 -0.58
C PRO A 319 -1.45 17.98 -1.08
N PRO A 320 -0.97 19.12 -1.59
CA PRO A 320 0.42 19.23 -1.94
C PRO A 320 1.24 19.05 -0.65
N GLY A 321 1.98 17.95 -0.54
CA GLY A 321 2.75 17.57 0.65
C GLY A 321 4.01 18.42 0.81
N HIS A 322 3.88 19.74 0.79
CA HIS A 322 4.97 20.69 0.98
C HIS A 322 5.24 20.84 2.49
N GLY A 323 6.42 20.42 2.94
CA GLY A 323 6.92 20.71 4.29
C GLY A 323 7.50 19.53 5.06
N ILE A 324 7.04 18.30 4.85
CA ILE A 324 7.55 17.13 5.60
C ILE A 324 8.64 16.42 4.78
N PRO A 325 9.90 16.31 5.26
CA PRO A 325 10.96 15.68 4.50
C PRO A 325 10.67 14.19 4.30
N VAL A 326 10.92 13.70 3.08
CA VAL A 326 11.08 12.27 2.85
C VAL A 326 12.39 11.84 3.51
N GLN A 327 12.44 10.71 4.20
CA GLN A 327 13.61 10.35 5.00
C GLN A 327 13.69 8.84 5.27
N ILE A 328 14.90 8.39 5.61
CA ILE A 328 15.14 7.08 6.23
C ILE A 328 15.37 7.31 7.70
N LYS A 329 14.62 6.64 8.56
CA LYS A 329 14.82 6.64 10.02
C LYS A 329 15.46 5.33 10.42
N ASN A 330 16.50 5.38 11.22
CA ASN A 330 17.21 4.21 11.70
C ASN A 330 17.29 4.24 13.23
N HIS A 331 16.97 3.12 13.87
CA HIS A 331 17.08 2.95 15.31
C HIS A 331 17.84 1.66 15.60
N TRP A 332 19.08 1.78 16.04
CA TRP A 332 19.91 0.64 16.44
C TRP A 332 19.41 0.03 17.74
N LEU A 333 19.27 -1.30 17.75
CA LEU A 333 18.85 -2.05 18.93
C LEU A 333 20.07 -2.40 19.79
N GLY A 334 19.90 -2.33 21.11
CA GLY A 334 20.91 -2.81 22.04
C GLY A 334 21.17 -4.31 21.87
N SER A 335 22.35 -4.77 22.28
CA SER A 335 22.63 -6.20 22.36
C SER A 335 21.63 -6.86 23.30
N ALA A 336 20.88 -7.85 22.81
CA ALA A 336 20.12 -8.71 23.71
C ALA A 336 21.11 -9.38 24.68
N PRO A 337 20.80 -9.41 26.00
CA PRO A 337 21.68 -10.03 27.00
C PRO A 337 21.88 -11.53 26.75
#